data_AF-A0A2M7R4G6-F1
#
_entry.id   AF-A0A2M7R4G6-F1
#
_cell.length_a   1.000
_cell.length_b   1.000
_cell.length_c   1.000
_cell.angle_alpha   90.00
_cell.angle_beta   90.00
_cell.angle_gamma   90.00
#
_symmetry.space_group_name_H-M   'P 1'
#
loop_
_entity.id
_entity.type
_entity.pdbx_description
1 polymer ?
#
loop_
_entity_poly.entity_id
_entity_poly.type
_entity_poly.pdbx_seq_one_letter_code
_entity_poly.pdbx_strand_id
1 'polypeptide(L)'
;MKELSDEQIEKIISLLKKGVPFPEDDRLSLLKYLEQSKNSLLFDTKKEYELIYADKEREEDILADTMAVPLQKIKTFRNSKGTVPDLLAEGGRIGTVPEQWTNMLIFGDNLQVLKTLLQMKQEGKLKNADGTPGVRLVYIDPPFATRQEFRGSQDQKAYQDKIAGANFLEFLRKRLVFLRELLSEDGSIYVHLDWKKAHYVKALMDEIFKENNLKNEIIWSYQGAGQSETQYKRKHEVIYFYTKTENTIFNWRDIATPFSEKQFVKYTGIDKHGLRYKEYRHKDGKVYRKYLHDDEVLPLNDVWTDISIIQSHAERVYPTQKPEALLNRIIKASSNPSDLVMDCFAGSGTTQAVAEKLGRRWIGVDCGKLAIYTMQKRLLNIAESKDLENPKKKYGKQCQPFTLYNAGLYDYKMIKELPWEQYRDFALRLFQCRDDRHEIARIELDGYLGADSVMVFNYQKHPNAVMDRGFINDLYKYLEDKIGRRFFIIAPAASVQFLEDYIEKGKTKYFVLRIPYSIIEEIHNRGFTKIK
;
A
#
# COMPACT_ATOMS: atom_id res chain seq x y z
N MET A 1 35.84 -25.40 -5.51
CA MET A 1 34.76 -25.60 -4.52
C MET A 1 35.23 -26.66 -3.54
N LYS A 2 35.15 -26.44 -2.23
CA LYS A 2 35.28 -27.53 -1.26
C LYS A 2 33.86 -27.95 -0.91
N GLU A 3 33.39 -29.03 -1.53
CA GLU A 3 32.09 -29.62 -1.22
C GLU A 3 32.14 -30.26 0.16
N LEU A 4 31.00 -30.26 0.86
CA LEU A 4 30.85 -31.07 2.08
C LEU A 4 30.97 -32.54 1.69
N SER A 5 31.66 -33.33 2.50
CA SER A 5 31.68 -34.79 2.30
C SER A 5 30.31 -35.40 2.58
N ASP A 6 30.02 -36.55 1.96
CA ASP A 6 28.77 -37.29 2.19
C ASP A 6 28.55 -37.61 3.68
N GLU A 7 29.63 -37.92 4.39
CA GLU A 7 29.61 -38.17 5.84
C GLU A 7 29.17 -36.93 6.64
N GLN A 8 29.62 -35.74 6.23
CA GLN A 8 29.19 -34.47 6.84
C GLN A 8 27.72 -34.19 6.54
N ILE A 9 27.25 -34.49 5.32
CA ILE A 9 25.85 -34.30 4.91
C ILE A 9 24.93 -35.21 5.74
N GLU A 10 25.27 -36.50 5.86
CA GLU A 10 24.48 -37.45 6.65
C GLU A 10 24.42 -37.06 8.13
N LYS A 11 25.55 -36.61 8.70
CA LYS A 11 25.63 -36.12 10.07
C LYS A 11 24.72 -34.90 10.30
N ILE A 12 24.73 -33.94 9.37
CA ILE A 12 23.88 -32.74 9.43
C ILE A 12 22.39 -33.13 9.35
N ILE A 13 22.00 -34.03 8.45
CA ILE A 13 20.61 -34.52 8.33
C ILE A 13 20.17 -35.23 9.61
N SER A 14 21.05 -36.03 10.22
CA SER A 14 20.77 -36.73 11.48
C SER A 14 20.52 -35.76 12.64
N LEU A 15 21.32 -34.70 12.75
CA LEU A 15 21.16 -33.66 13.79
C LEU A 15 19.87 -32.85 13.60
N LEU A 16 19.53 -32.48 12.36
CA LEU A 16 18.27 -31.81 12.02
C LEU A 16 17.05 -32.65 12.40
N LYS A 17 17.04 -33.94 12.08
CA LYS A 17 15.95 -34.87 12.45
C LYS A 17 15.78 -35.03 13.96
N LYS A 18 16.86 -34.84 14.72
CA LYS A 18 16.86 -34.97 16.19
C LYS A 18 16.63 -33.64 16.92
N GLY A 19 16.58 -32.51 16.21
CA GLY A 19 16.39 -31.18 16.79
C GLY A 19 17.55 -30.72 17.70
N VAL A 20 18.77 -31.23 17.47
CA VAL A 20 19.94 -30.94 18.31
C VAL A 20 20.81 -29.88 17.62
N PRO A 21 21.40 -28.91 18.37
CA PRO A 21 22.30 -27.91 17.79
C PRO A 21 23.52 -28.55 17.12
N PHE A 22 24.00 -27.94 16.03
CA PHE A 22 25.22 -28.36 15.35
C PHE A 22 26.46 -28.08 16.20
N PRO A 23 27.47 -28.99 16.21
CA PRO A 23 28.83 -28.66 16.67
C PRO A 23 29.37 -27.42 15.94
N GLU A 24 30.18 -26.59 16.61
CA GLU A 24 30.66 -25.30 16.04
C GLU A 24 31.39 -25.46 14.70
N ASP A 25 32.25 -26.47 14.58
CA ASP A 25 33.03 -26.73 13.37
C ASP A 25 32.15 -27.12 12.16
N ASP A 26 31.11 -27.91 12.41
CA ASP A 26 30.14 -28.32 11.40
C ASP A 26 29.25 -27.13 10.99
N ARG A 27 28.89 -26.27 11.95
CA ARG A 27 28.13 -25.03 11.70
C ARG A 27 28.92 -24.05 10.83
N LEU A 28 30.20 -23.84 11.13
CA LEU A 28 31.06 -22.91 10.39
C LEU A 28 31.29 -23.38 8.94
N SER A 29 31.46 -24.70 8.77
CA SER A 29 31.64 -25.32 7.46
C SER A 29 30.36 -25.25 6.61
N LEU A 30 29.20 -25.49 7.23
CA LEU A 30 27.89 -25.38 6.59
C LEU A 30 27.56 -23.93 6.20
N LEU A 31 27.86 -22.96 7.07
CA LEU A 31 27.67 -21.52 6.76
C LEU A 31 28.52 -21.09 5.56
N LYS A 32 29.81 -21.45 5.53
CA LYS A 32 30.68 -21.15 4.38
C LYS A 32 30.17 -21.78 3.08
N TYR A 33 29.67 -23.01 3.16
CA TYR A 33 29.09 -23.71 2.00
C TYR A 33 27.79 -23.02 1.52
N LEU A 34 26.94 -22.55 2.43
CA LEU A 34 25.67 -21.88 2.11
C LEU A 34 25.85 -20.45 1.61
N GLU A 35 26.80 -19.70 2.15
CA GLU A 35 27.18 -18.36 1.67
C GLU A 35 27.68 -18.41 0.21
N GLN A 36 28.42 -19.47 -0.15
CA GLN A 36 28.98 -19.63 -1.49
C GLN A 36 27.99 -20.22 -2.51
N SER A 37 26.92 -20.87 -2.06
CA SER A 37 25.96 -21.59 -2.93
C SER A 37 24.69 -20.78 -3.27
N LYS A 38 24.65 -19.47 -2.99
CA LYS A 38 23.46 -18.60 -3.17
C LYS A 38 22.20 -19.05 -2.40
N ASN A 39 22.31 -20.07 -1.55
CA ASN A 39 21.23 -20.64 -0.75
C ASN A 39 21.31 -20.19 0.71
N SER A 40 21.51 -18.89 0.94
CA SER A 40 21.57 -18.28 2.28
C SER A 40 20.22 -18.28 3.04
N LEU A 41 19.21 -18.98 2.52
CA LEU A 41 17.83 -19.02 3.04
C LEU A 41 17.64 -19.99 4.22
N LEU A 42 18.62 -20.84 4.53
CA LEU A 42 18.48 -21.91 5.54
C LEU A 42 18.93 -21.53 6.96
N PHE A 43 19.73 -20.47 7.11
CA PHE A 43 20.14 -19.96 8.41
C PHE A 43 20.00 -18.46 8.44
N ASP A 44 19.27 -17.97 9.43
CA ASP A 44 19.15 -16.56 9.75
C ASP A 44 20.56 -16.02 10.06
N THR A 45 21.23 -15.48 9.04
CA THR A 45 22.41 -14.65 9.24
C THR A 45 21.97 -13.54 10.17
N LYS A 46 22.49 -13.49 11.39
CA LYS A 46 22.14 -12.46 12.38
C LYS A 46 22.19 -11.11 11.68
N LYS A 47 21.02 -10.51 11.44
CA LYS A 47 20.96 -9.08 11.11
C LYS A 47 21.63 -8.35 12.27
N GLU A 48 22.58 -7.47 11.98
CA GLU A 48 23.29 -6.71 13.03
C GLU A 48 22.31 -5.89 13.89
N TYR A 49 21.15 -5.54 13.33
CA TYR A 49 20.10 -4.77 13.98
C TYR A 49 18.70 -5.22 13.49
N GLU A 50 17.70 -5.16 14.38
CA GLU A 50 16.29 -5.40 14.04
C GLU A 50 15.38 -4.45 14.84
N LEU A 51 14.36 -3.90 14.19
CA LEU A 51 13.29 -3.18 14.88
C LEU A 51 12.27 -4.18 15.47
N ILE A 52 12.21 -4.28 16.79
CA ILE A 52 11.28 -5.16 17.52
C ILE A 52 10.16 -4.33 18.15
N TYR A 53 8.92 -4.80 18.02
CA TYR A 53 7.74 -4.26 18.69
C TYR A 53 6.69 -5.36 18.90
N ALA A 54 5.71 -5.09 19.77
CA ALA A 54 4.67 -6.06 20.11
C ALA A 54 3.83 -6.44 18.88
N ASP A 55 3.44 -7.72 18.81
CA ASP A 55 2.56 -8.27 17.77
C ASP A 55 3.10 -8.13 16.33
N LYS A 56 4.43 -8.02 16.18
CA LYS A 56 5.09 -8.03 14.86
C LYS A 56 4.95 -9.42 14.23
N GLU A 57 4.19 -9.52 13.14
CA GLU A 57 3.98 -10.78 12.44
C GLU A 57 5.14 -11.13 11.50
N ARG A 58 5.35 -12.42 11.29
CA ARG A 58 6.26 -12.90 10.26
C ARG A 58 5.71 -12.52 8.89
N GLU A 59 6.61 -12.22 7.97
CA GLU A 59 6.21 -11.80 6.63
C GLU A 59 5.44 -12.90 5.89
N GLU A 60 5.83 -14.15 6.09
CA GLU A 60 5.13 -15.31 5.50
C GLU A 60 3.69 -15.43 6.02
N ASP A 61 3.49 -15.20 7.32
CA ASP A 61 2.17 -15.24 7.97
C ASP A 61 1.30 -14.09 7.44
N ILE A 62 1.86 -12.87 7.28
CA ILE A 62 1.16 -11.73 6.67
C ILE A 62 0.68 -12.10 5.26
N LEU A 63 1.55 -12.69 4.44
CA LEU A 63 1.22 -13.07 3.07
C LEU A 63 0.22 -14.23 3.01
N ALA A 64 0.31 -15.22 3.90
CA ALA A 64 -0.54 -16.39 3.92
C ALA A 64 -1.93 -16.10 4.51
N ASP A 65 -1.98 -15.44 5.67
CA ASP A 65 -3.17 -15.30 6.50
C ASP A 65 -4.00 -14.07 6.11
N THR A 66 -3.42 -13.08 5.41
CA THR A 66 -4.20 -11.98 4.88
C THR A 66 -5.18 -12.49 3.82
N MET A 67 -6.46 -12.28 4.09
CA MET A 67 -7.53 -12.67 3.18
C MET A 67 -7.59 -11.78 1.94
N ALA A 68 -7.77 -12.42 0.78
CA ALA A 68 -8.18 -11.75 -0.45
C ALA A 68 -9.70 -11.55 -0.47
N VAL A 69 -10.15 -10.38 -0.93
CA VAL A 69 -11.58 -10.09 -1.10
C VAL A 69 -11.92 -9.89 -2.58
N PRO A 70 -13.11 -10.31 -3.04
CA PRO A 70 -13.50 -10.13 -4.43
C PRO A 70 -13.64 -8.64 -4.76
N LEU A 71 -13.17 -8.24 -5.94
CA LEU A 71 -13.41 -6.90 -6.49
C LEU A 71 -14.75 -6.90 -7.24
N GLN A 72 -15.78 -6.36 -6.61
CA GLN A 72 -17.12 -6.25 -7.17
C GLN A 72 -17.22 -4.99 -8.02
N LYS A 73 -17.41 -5.16 -9.33
CA LYS A 73 -17.58 -4.03 -10.25
C LYS A 73 -18.90 -3.32 -9.98
N ILE A 74 -18.82 -2.02 -9.67
CA ILE A 74 -20.00 -1.16 -9.45
C ILE A 74 -20.38 -0.44 -10.72
N LYS A 75 -19.43 0.29 -11.32
CA LYS A 75 -19.68 1.11 -12.51
C LYS A 75 -18.40 1.41 -13.27
N THR A 76 -18.44 1.35 -14.60
CA THR A 76 -17.39 1.91 -15.46
C THR A 76 -17.82 3.28 -15.95
N PHE A 77 -16.96 4.27 -15.75
CA PHE A 77 -17.13 5.64 -16.23
C PHE A 77 -16.40 5.82 -17.55
N ARG A 78 -16.91 6.72 -18.41
CA ARG A 78 -16.34 7.04 -19.73
C ARG A 78 -16.12 5.80 -20.64
N ASN A 79 -16.94 4.75 -20.47
CA ASN A 79 -16.89 3.58 -21.34
C ASN A 79 -17.41 3.95 -22.74
N SER A 80 -16.50 4.28 -23.66
CA SER A 80 -16.83 4.48 -25.06
C SER A 80 -17.09 3.11 -25.70
N LYS A 81 -18.34 2.66 -25.75
CA LYS A 81 -18.72 1.75 -26.85
C LYS A 81 -18.67 2.58 -28.14
N GLY A 82 -17.52 2.55 -28.82
CA GLY A 82 -17.34 3.06 -30.19
C GLY A 82 -16.97 4.54 -30.29
N THR A 83 -15.68 4.85 -30.24
CA THR A 83 -14.99 5.85 -31.08
C THR A 83 -13.51 5.86 -30.67
N VAL A 84 -12.71 5.11 -31.42
CA VAL A 84 -11.26 5.27 -31.42
C VAL A 84 -10.97 6.44 -32.37
N PRO A 85 -10.29 7.51 -31.94
CA PRO A 85 -9.64 8.40 -32.89
C PRO A 85 -8.52 7.60 -33.57
N ASP A 86 -8.79 7.31 -34.83
CA ASP A 86 -7.92 6.79 -35.87
C ASP A 86 -6.41 6.90 -35.58
N LEU A 87 -5.80 5.79 -35.15
CA LEU A 87 -4.37 5.55 -35.26
C LEU A 87 -4.15 4.09 -35.67
N LEU A 88 -4.15 3.91 -37.00
CA LEU A 88 -3.46 2.89 -37.79
C LEU A 88 -3.98 1.44 -37.72
N ALA A 89 -4.77 1.07 -38.73
CA ALA A 89 -4.66 -0.23 -39.38
C ALA A 89 -5.16 -0.13 -40.84
N GLU A 90 -4.25 0.14 -41.78
CA GLU A 90 -4.44 -0.35 -43.15
C GLU A 90 -4.41 -1.89 -43.12
N GLY A 91 -5.44 -2.53 -43.67
CA GLY A 91 -5.47 -3.98 -43.85
C GLY A 91 -6.33 -4.70 -42.82
N GLY A 92 -7.55 -5.06 -43.24
CA GLY A 92 -8.58 -5.62 -42.39
C GLY A 92 -8.28 -7.00 -41.78
N ARG A 93 -8.85 -7.19 -40.58
CA ARG A 93 -9.48 -8.41 -40.05
C ARG A 93 -10.19 -8.02 -38.75
N ILE A 94 -11.45 -8.40 -38.59
CA ILE A 94 -12.17 -8.29 -37.31
C ILE A 94 -11.60 -9.36 -36.38
N GLY A 95 -10.50 -9.03 -35.70
CA GLY A 95 -10.03 -9.77 -34.55
C GLY A 95 -10.83 -9.35 -33.32
N THR A 96 -11.09 -10.29 -32.41
CA THR A 96 -11.56 -9.98 -31.05
C THR A 96 -10.59 -8.99 -30.42
N VAL A 97 -11.05 -7.77 -30.17
CA VAL A 97 -10.26 -6.73 -29.49
C VAL A 97 -9.91 -7.24 -28.09
N PRO A 98 -8.63 -7.27 -27.68
CA PRO A 98 -8.25 -7.62 -26.31
C PRO A 98 -9.04 -6.76 -25.33
N GLU A 99 -9.48 -7.34 -24.19
CA GLU A 99 -10.09 -6.55 -23.12
C GLU A 99 -9.16 -5.37 -22.76
N GLN A 100 -9.56 -4.18 -23.16
CA GLN A 100 -8.79 -2.97 -22.97
C GLN A 100 -8.75 -2.64 -21.48
N TRP A 101 -7.56 -2.37 -20.93
CA TRP A 101 -7.39 -1.99 -19.54
C TRP A 101 -8.29 -0.79 -19.19
N THR A 102 -9.03 -0.89 -18.08
CA THR A 102 -9.70 0.26 -17.45
C THR A 102 -9.01 0.57 -16.13
N ASN A 103 -8.73 1.86 -15.88
CA ASN A 103 -8.16 2.29 -14.60
C ASN A 103 -9.06 1.88 -13.43
N MET A 104 -8.49 1.62 -12.26
CA MET A 104 -9.22 1.00 -11.14
C MET A 104 -9.34 1.98 -9.97
N LEU A 105 -10.57 2.31 -9.59
CA LEU A 105 -10.88 3.00 -8.35
C LEU A 105 -11.55 2.01 -7.40
N ILE A 106 -10.93 1.70 -6.27
CA ILE A 106 -11.36 0.60 -5.39
C ILE A 106 -11.72 1.17 -4.01
N PHE A 107 -12.98 0.97 -3.61
CA PHE A 107 -13.48 1.28 -2.28
C PHE A 107 -13.39 0.03 -1.39
N GLY A 108 -12.61 0.09 -0.32
CA GLY A 108 -12.46 -1.04 0.61
C GLY A 108 -11.23 -0.91 1.52
N ASP A 109 -11.02 -1.89 2.39
CA ASP A 109 -9.78 -1.98 3.17
C ASP A 109 -8.61 -2.29 2.24
N ASN A 110 -7.58 -1.45 2.31
CA ASN A 110 -6.45 -1.54 1.39
C ASN A 110 -5.59 -2.80 1.62
N LEU A 111 -5.49 -3.37 2.83
CA LEU A 111 -4.70 -4.58 3.05
C LEU A 111 -5.31 -5.77 2.28
N GLN A 112 -6.63 -5.95 2.40
CA GLN A 112 -7.34 -7.01 1.68
C GLN A 112 -7.32 -6.80 0.15
N VAL A 113 -7.46 -5.54 -0.30
CA VAL A 113 -7.34 -5.20 -1.73
C VAL A 113 -5.94 -5.53 -2.26
N LEU A 114 -4.89 -5.21 -1.51
CA LEU A 114 -3.50 -5.50 -1.91
C LEU A 114 -3.27 -7.00 -2.08
N LYS A 115 -3.85 -7.84 -1.20
CA LYS A 115 -3.81 -9.31 -1.36
C LYS A 115 -4.52 -9.76 -2.65
N THR A 116 -5.69 -9.20 -2.96
CA THR A 116 -6.40 -9.52 -4.21
C THR A 116 -5.61 -9.08 -5.45
N LEU A 117 -5.00 -7.90 -5.41
CA LEU A 117 -4.12 -7.42 -6.49
C LEU A 117 -2.89 -8.34 -6.65
N LEU A 118 -2.36 -8.89 -5.55
CA LEU A 118 -1.24 -9.83 -5.61
C LEU A 118 -1.65 -11.13 -6.30
N GLN A 119 -2.84 -11.66 -6.00
CA GLN A 119 -3.39 -12.80 -6.72
C GLN A 119 -3.57 -12.48 -8.21
N MET A 120 -4.11 -11.30 -8.56
CA MET A 120 -4.20 -10.86 -9.95
C MET A 120 -2.84 -10.80 -10.65
N LYS A 121 -1.77 -10.40 -9.94
CA LYS A 121 -0.41 -10.41 -10.47
C LYS A 121 0.08 -11.83 -10.73
N GLN A 122 -0.12 -12.74 -9.77
CA GLN A 122 0.25 -14.16 -9.88
C GLN A 122 -0.48 -14.86 -11.03
N GLU A 123 -1.72 -14.46 -11.30
CA GLU A 123 -2.54 -14.93 -12.44
C GLU A 123 -2.19 -14.24 -13.77
N GLY A 124 -1.21 -13.33 -13.80
CA GLY A 124 -0.81 -12.60 -15.02
C GLY A 124 -1.80 -11.52 -15.50
N LYS A 125 -2.78 -11.15 -14.67
CA LYS A 125 -3.80 -10.13 -14.95
C LYS A 125 -3.34 -8.71 -14.60
N LEU A 126 -2.46 -8.57 -13.60
CA LEU A 126 -1.90 -7.26 -13.21
C LEU A 126 -0.54 -7.05 -13.89
N LYS A 127 -0.51 -6.31 -14.99
CA LYS A 127 0.71 -6.06 -15.78
C LYS A 127 0.77 -4.67 -16.41
N ASN A 128 2.00 -4.22 -16.66
CA ASN A 128 2.32 -3.03 -17.43
C ASN A 128 1.92 -3.19 -18.91
N ALA A 129 1.86 -2.09 -19.67
CA ALA A 129 1.42 -2.12 -21.06
C ALA A 129 2.41 -2.91 -21.94
N ASP A 130 3.68 -2.93 -21.55
CA ASP A 130 4.75 -3.74 -22.14
C ASP A 130 4.73 -5.21 -21.70
N GLY A 131 3.78 -5.61 -20.85
CA GLY A 131 3.64 -6.97 -20.34
C GLY A 131 4.36 -7.23 -19.00
N THR A 132 5.14 -6.28 -18.47
CA THR A 132 5.88 -6.45 -17.22
C THR A 132 4.93 -6.68 -16.04
N PRO A 133 5.01 -7.81 -15.29
CA PRO A 133 4.07 -8.11 -14.20
C PRO A 133 4.18 -7.14 -13.02
N GLY A 134 3.04 -6.70 -12.50
CA GLY A 134 2.97 -5.82 -11.33
C GLY A 134 2.78 -4.33 -11.67
N VAL A 135 2.98 -3.49 -10.66
CA VAL A 135 2.91 -2.03 -10.75
C VAL A 135 4.32 -1.44 -10.82
N ARG A 136 4.53 -0.41 -11.64
CA ARG A 136 5.87 0.19 -11.82
C ARG A 136 6.18 1.27 -10.81
N LEU A 137 5.15 1.98 -10.35
CA LEU A 137 5.31 3.03 -9.37
C LEU A 137 4.23 2.94 -8.30
N VAL A 138 4.65 2.97 -7.05
CA VAL A 138 3.78 3.14 -5.89
C VAL A 138 4.10 4.48 -5.24
N TYR A 139 3.09 5.28 -4.97
CA TYR A 139 3.20 6.42 -4.05
C TYR A 139 2.18 6.20 -2.93
N ILE A 140 2.60 6.34 -1.67
CA ILE A 140 1.71 6.29 -0.52
C ILE A 140 1.95 7.45 0.43
N ASP A 141 0.85 7.98 0.96
CA ASP A 141 0.79 9.01 2.01
C ASP A 141 -0.08 8.47 3.15
N PRO A 142 0.43 7.49 3.92
CA PRO A 142 -0.36 6.83 4.96
C PRO A 142 -0.82 7.84 6.03
N PRO A 143 -1.98 7.62 6.67
CA PRO A 143 -2.47 8.53 7.68
C PRO A 143 -1.48 8.64 8.83
N PHE A 144 -1.11 9.87 9.18
CA PHE A 144 -0.26 10.11 10.34
C PHE A 144 -1.02 9.68 11.59
N ALA A 145 -0.35 8.97 12.50
CA ALA A 145 -0.86 8.65 13.83
C ALA A 145 -0.99 9.92 14.70
N THR A 146 -1.81 10.88 14.28
CA THR A 146 -2.27 11.98 15.10
C THR A 146 -3.50 11.50 15.84
N ARG A 147 -3.28 10.80 16.96
CA ARG A 147 -4.37 10.58 17.92
C ARG A 147 -4.87 11.94 18.39
N GLN A 148 -6.16 12.18 18.21
CA GLN A 148 -6.92 13.09 19.07
C GLN A 148 -6.71 12.66 20.52
N GLU A 149 -6.45 13.65 21.36
CA GLU A 149 -6.04 13.53 22.76
C GLU A 149 -7.11 12.80 23.60
N PHE A 150 -6.70 11.77 24.35
CA PHE A 150 -7.50 11.24 25.45
C PHE A 150 -6.71 11.28 26.77
N ARG A 151 -7.38 11.74 27.84
CA ARG A 151 -6.82 12.01 29.17
C ARG A 151 -6.73 10.72 30.00
N GLY A 152 -5.53 10.18 30.18
CA GLY A 152 -5.15 9.21 31.23
C GLY A 152 -3.92 9.67 32.02
N SER A 153 -3.58 8.96 33.11
CA SER A 153 -2.36 9.19 33.89
C SER A 153 -1.09 8.97 33.05
N GLN A 154 0.04 9.56 33.46
CA GLN A 154 1.27 9.66 32.65
C GLN A 154 1.81 8.28 32.21
N ASP A 155 1.77 7.28 33.09
CA ASP A 155 2.25 5.91 32.79
C ASP A 155 1.30 5.14 31.88
N GLN A 156 -0.02 5.30 32.05
CA GLN A 156 -1.02 4.69 31.17
C GLN A 156 -0.98 5.31 29.77
N LYS A 157 -0.75 6.63 29.68
CA LYS A 157 -0.54 7.31 28.39
C LYS A 157 0.69 6.80 27.66
N ALA A 158 1.84 6.68 28.35
CA ALA A 158 3.07 6.20 27.73
C ALA A 158 2.93 4.75 27.21
N TYR A 159 2.30 3.87 27.98
CA TYR A 159 2.01 2.49 27.55
C TYR A 159 1.02 2.45 26.37
N GLN A 160 -0.08 3.20 26.44
CA GLN A 160 -1.06 3.28 25.35
C GLN A 160 -0.50 3.89 24.07
N ASP A 161 0.41 4.86 24.15
CA ASP A 161 1.07 5.49 23.00
C ASP A 161 2.10 4.55 22.37
N LYS A 162 2.82 3.74 23.17
CA LYS A 162 3.69 2.67 22.65
C LYS A 162 2.90 1.61 21.91
N ILE A 163 1.77 1.14 22.46
CA ILE A 163 0.87 0.19 21.77
C ILE A 163 0.28 0.80 20.51
N ALA A 164 -0.12 2.08 20.54
CA ALA A 164 -0.54 2.80 19.32
C ALA A 164 0.56 2.79 18.25
N GLY A 165 1.79 3.02 18.71
CA GLY A 165 2.97 3.05 17.87
C GLY A 165 3.18 1.70 17.20
N ALA A 166 3.23 0.63 17.98
CA ALA A 166 3.38 -0.74 17.48
C ALA A 166 2.26 -1.12 16.50
N ASN A 167 1.00 -0.89 16.85
CA ASN A 167 -0.15 -1.20 16.00
C ASN A 167 -0.13 -0.41 14.67
N PHE A 168 0.28 0.86 14.71
CA PHE A 168 0.43 1.67 13.51
C PHE A 168 1.59 1.18 12.62
N LEU A 169 2.72 0.82 13.23
CA LEU A 169 3.87 0.28 12.51
C LEU A 169 3.51 -1.05 11.85
N GLU A 170 2.82 -1.94 12.57
CA GLU A 170 2.36 -3.22 12.01
C GLU A 170 1.32 -3.02 10.91
N PHE A 171 0.36 -2.11 11.12
CA PHE A 171 -0.62 -1.71 10.12
C PHE A 171 0.07 -1.29 8.80
N LEU A 172 1.12 -0.47 8.87
CA LEU A 172 1.84 -0.02 7.68
C LEU A 172 2.75 -1.13 7.13
N ARG A 173 3.47 -1.85 7.98
CA ARG A 173 4.36 -2.97 7.62
C ARG A 173 3.63 -4.00 6.77
N LYS A 174 2.46 -4.47 7.22
CA LYS A 174 1.64 -5.44 6.48
C LYS A 174 1.37 -4.99 5.03
N ARG A 175 1.07 -3.72 4.85
CA ARG A 175 0.82 -3.13 3.51
C ARG A 175 2.10 -3.01 2.70
N LEU A 176 3.20 -2.55 3.32
CA LEU A 176 4.51 -2.44 2.67
C LEU A 176 5.01 -3.80 2.15
N VAL A 177 4.78 -4.89 2.89
CA VAL A 177 5.09 -6.26 2.44
C VAL A 177 4.35 -6.57 1.14
N PHE A 178 3.03 -6.36 1.08
CA PHE A 178 2.28 -6.56 -0.16
C PHE A 178 2.71 -5.61 -1.29
N LEU A 179 3.03 -4.35 -0.97
CA LEU A 179 3.48 -3.37 -1.97
C LEU A 179 4.80 -3.80 -2.62
N ARG A 180 5.74 -4.35 -1.84
CA ARG A 180 6.98 -4.95 -2.38
C ARG A 180 6.67 -6.09 -3.35
N GLU A 181 5.77 -6.98 -2.97
CA GLU A 181 5.37 -8.12 -3.82
C GLU A 181 4.61 -7.68 -5.08
N LEU A 182 3.87 -6.59 -5.01
CA LEU A 182 3.13 -6.02 -6.14
C LEU A 182 4.01 -5.30 -7.15
N LEU A 183 5.10 -4.68 -6.72
CA LEU A 183 6.01 -3.97 -7.61
C LEU A 183 6.60 -4.89 -8.70
N SER A 184 6.72 -4.35 -9.91
CA SER A 184 7.59 -4.91 -10.95
C SER A 184 9.05 -4.94 -10.48
N GLU A 185 9.88 -5.80 -11.07
CA GLU A 185 11.33 -5.86 -10.74
C GLU A 185 12.05 -4.53 -11.00
N ASP A 186 11.59 -3.77 -11.99
CA ASP A 186 12.06 -2.43 -12.35
C ASP A 186 11.27 -1.29 -11.69
N GLY A 187 10.44 -1.63 -10.70
CA GLY A 187 9.52 -0.71 -10.05
C GLY A 187 10.09 -0.03 -8.80
N SER A 188 9.40 1.04 -8.39
CA SER A 188 9.77 1.86 -7.23
C SER A 188 8.59 2.25 -6.36
N ILE A 189 8.90 2.59 -5.10
CA ILE A 189 7.94 3.08 -4.11
C ILE A 189 8.44 4.39 -3.47
N TYR A 190 7.51 5.32 -3.30
CA TYR A 190 7.67 6.56 -2.55
C TYR A 190 6.75 6.53 -1.32
N VAL A 191 7.32 6.67 -0.13
CA VAL A 191 6.58 6.68 1.14
C VAL A 191 6.71 8.05 1.78
N HIS A 192 5.61 8.80 1.78
CA HIS A 192 5.55 10.16 2.32
C HIS A 192 5.24 10.11 3.81
N LEU A 193 6.09 10.74 4.63
CA LEU A 193 6.01 10.69 6.09
C LEU A 193 6.19 12.05 6.76
N ASP A 194 5.56 12.20 7.94
CA ASP A 194 5.88 13.27 8.86
C ASP A 194 7.12 12.94 9.70
N TRP A 195 7.69 13.96 10.33
CA TRP A 195 8.88 13.84 11.15
C TRP A 195 8.71 12.91 12.36
N LYS A 196 7.47 12.61 12.81
CA LYS A 196 7.22 11.82 14.02
C LYS A 196 7.45 10.33 13.79
N LYS A 197 7.11 9.84 12.59
CA LYS A 197 7.13 8.41 12.28
C LYS A 197 8.16 8.03 11.22
N ALA A 198 8.77 9.01 10.53
CA ALA A 198 9.77 8.79 9.48
C ALA A 198 10.82 7.72 9.84
N HIS A 199 11.51 7.87 10.97
CA HIS A 199 12.60 6.97 11.38
C HIS A 199 12.16 5.52 11.67
N TYR A 200 10.98 5.31 12.26
CA TYR A 200 10.47 3.95 12.49
C TYR A 200 10.07 3.29 11.17
N VAL A 201 9.43 4.04 10.28
CA VAL A 201 9.04 3.52 8.97
C VAL A 201 10.27 3.30 8.09
N LYS A 202 11.33 4.11 8.21
CA LYS A 202 12.62 3.87 7.55
C LYS A 202 13.18 2.49 7.90
N ALA A 203 13.21 2.15 9.19
CA ALA A 203 13.66 0.83 9.63
C ALA A 203 12.77 -0.30 9.07
N LEU A 204 11.45 -0.10 9.00
CA LEU A 204 10.55 -1.05 8.33
C LEU A 204 10.84 -1.18 6.83
N MET A 205 11.10 -0.07 6.14
CA MET A 205 11.44 -0.05 4.73
C MET A 205 12.76 -0.78 4.47
N ASP A 206 13.79 -0.58 5.30
CA ASP A 206 15.06 -1.32 5.21
C ASP A 206 14.87 -2.82 5.41
N GLU A 207 14.02 -3.20 6.36
CA GLU A 207 13.72 -4.61 6.62
C GLU A 207 13.04 -5.27 5.40
N ILE A 208 12.05 -4.59 4.81
CA ILE A 208 11.20 -5.15 3.74
C ILE A 208 11.88 -5.05 2.36
N PHE A 209 12.45 -3.88 2.04
CA PHE A 209 13.02 -3.56 0.73
C PHE A 209 14.52 -3.75 0.65
N LYS A 210 15.21 -3.98 1.78
CA LYS A 210 16.67 -3.98 1.94
C LYS A 210 17.26 -2.58 1.90
N GLU A 211 18.20 -2.31 2.80
CA GLU A 211 18.86 -0.99 2.92
C GLU A 211 19.51 -0.52 1.61
N ASN A 212 20.17 -1.41 0.88
CA ASN A 212 20.83 -1.10 -0.41
C ASN A 212 19.87 -0.63 -1.52
N ASN A 213 18.57 -0.86 -1.34
CA ASN A 213 17.54 -0.42 -2.29
C ASN A 213 16.96 0.96 -1.95
N LEU A 214 17.37 1.59 -0.85
CA LEU A 214 17.13 3.01 -0.62
C LEU A 214 17.90 3.81 -1.69
N LYS A 215 17.19 4.69 -2.40
CA LYS A 215 17.82 5.62 -3.36
C LYS A 215 18.03 6.99 -2.74
N ASN A 216 16.99 7.55 -2.14
CA ASN A 216 17.06 8.87 -1.50
C ASN A 216 16.11 8.99 -0.31
N GLU A 217 16.55 9.75 0.69
CA GLU A 217 15.67 10.44 1.63
C GLU A 217 15.40 11.84 1.09
N ILE A 218 14.21 12.05 0.52
CA ILE A 218 13.84 13.32 -0.09
C ILE A 218 13.26 14.23 0.98
N ILE A 219 13.83 15.44 1.10
CA ILE A 219 13.35 16.48 2.01
C ILE A 219 12.51 17.47 1.22
N TRP A 220 11.19 17.40 1.37
CA TRP A 220 10.29 18.38 0.78
C TRP A 220 10.10 19.55 1.75
N SER A 221 10.85 20.63 1.52
CA SER A 221 10.80 21.85 2.32
C SER A 221 9.86 22.89 1.70
N TYR A 222 8.99 23.46 2.51
CA TYR A 222 7.97 24.40 2.07
C TYR A 222 7.81 25.59 3.01
N GLN A 223 7.32 26.70 2.45
CA GLN A 223 6.99 27.91 3.20
C GLN A 223 5.53 27.85 3.67
N GLY A 224 5.23 28.38 4.86
CA GLY A 224 3.85 28.48 5.37
C GLY A 224 3.75 29.31 6.64
N ALA A 225 2.53 29.65 7.04
CA ALA A 225 2.27 30.36 8.29
C ALA A 225 2.69 29.54 9.53
N GLY A 226 2.87 30.20 10.67
CA GLY A 226 3.27 29.59 11.94
C GLY A 226 4.55 30.21 12.50
N GLN A 227 4.42 30.86 13.65
CA GLN A 227 5.53 31.28 14.49
C GLN A 227 5.63 30.32 15.66
N SER A 228 6.84 29.89 15.99
CA SER A 228 7.12 29.18 17.22
C SER A 228 8.32 29.83 17.86
N GLU A 229 8.18 30.20 19.12
CA GLU A 229 9.25 30.81 19.92
C GLU A 229 10.00 29.75 20.75
N THR A 230 9.45 28.55 20.86
CA THR A 230 9.95 27.47 21.74
C THR A 230 10.64 26.33 20.98
N GLN A 231 10.59 26.32 19.65
CA GLN A 231 11.21 25.29 18.80
C GLN A 231 11.45 25.81 17.38
N TYR A 232 12.29 25.11 16.62
CA TYR A 232 12.47 25.38 15.20
C TYR A 232 11.16 25.21 14.41
N LYS A 233 10.99 26.06 13.40
CA LYS A 233 9.84 25.97 12.49
C LYS A 233 9.91 24.65 11.71
N ARG A 234 8.91 23.81 11.92
CA ARG A 234 8.72 22.59 11.14
C ARG A 234 8.23 22.97 9.74
N LYS A 235 9.12 22.85 8.76
CA LYS A 235 8.92 23.33 7.38
C LYS A 235 9.32 22.31 6.33
N HIS A 236 9.41 21.03 6.72
CA HIS A 236 9.63 19.96 5.76
C HIS A 236 8.85 18.70 6.11
N GLU A 237 8.60 17.90 5.09
CA GLU A 237 8.17 16.51 5.17
C GLU A 237 9.23 15.61 4.53
N VAL A 238 9.25 14.33 4.91
CA VAL A 238 10.23 13.36 4.43
C VAL A 238 9.56 12.38 3.48
N ILE A 239 10.20 12.09 2.35
CA ILE A 239 9.71 11.09 1.39
C ILE A 239 10.83 10.09 1.15
N TYR A 240 10.62 8.82 1.52
CA TYR A 240 11.57 7.77 1.22
C TYR A 240 11.34 7.21 -0.18
N PHE A 241 12.40 7.17 -0.98
CA PHE A 241 12.41 6.57 -2.32
C PHE A 241 13.19 5.24 -2.28
N TYR A 242 12.47 4.14 -2.46
CA TYR A 242 13.03 2.79 -2.58
C TYR A 242 12.71 2.19 -3.95
N THR A 243 13.59 1.27 -4.39
CA THR A 243 13.36 0.44 -5.56
C THR A 243 13.16 -1.01 -5.16
N LYS A 244 12.53 -1.82 -6.00
CA LYS A 244 12.42 -3.27 -5.73
C LYS A 244 13.77 -3.97 -5.89
N THR A 245 14.49 -3.61 -6.96
CA THR A 245 15.83 -4.11 -7.26
C THR A 245 16.75 -2.94 -7.60
N GLU A 246 18.03 -3.22 -7.87
CA GLU A 246 18.97 -2.19 -8.31
C GLU A 246 18.63 -1.61 -9.70
N ASN A 247 18.01 -2.43 -10.55
CA ASN A 247 17.52 -2.01 -11.87
C ASN A 247 16.18 -1.32 -11.70
N THR A 248 16.10 -0.03 -12.01
CA THR A 248 14.87 0.76 -11.88
C THR A 248 14.74 1.74 -13.03
N ILE A 249 13.50 2.16 -13.31
CA ILE A 249 13.27 3.34 -14.14
C ILE A 249 13.55 4.60 -13.32
N PHE A 250 14.39 5.48 -13.87
CA PHE A 250 14.64 6.81 -13.34
C PHE A 250 14.97 7.82 -14.46
N ASN A 251 13.96 8.55 -14.92
CA ASN A 251 14.01 9.54 -15.99
C ASN A 251 14.54 10.88 -15.49
N TRP A 252 15.81 10.93 -15.07
CA TRP A 252 16.39 12.14 -14.45
C TRP A 252 16.30 13.39 -15.33
N ARG A 253 16.33 13.24 -16.66
CA ARG A 253 16.20 14.35 -17.61
C ARG A 253 14.81 14.99 -17.60
N ASP A 254 13.75 14.21 -17.35
CA ASP A 254 12.36 14.68 -17.36
C ASP A 254 12.02 15.57 -16.16
N ILE A 255 12.87 15.53 -15.12
CA ILE A 255 12.77 16.31 -13.89
C ILE A 255 13.96 17.26 -13.69
N ALA A 256 14.86 17.32 -14.67
CA ALA A 256 16.08 18.11 -14.58
C ALA A 256 15.78 19.60 -14.54
N THR A 257 16.68 20.36 -13.93
CA THR A 257 16.57 21.82 -13.89
C THR A 257 17.37 22.44 -15.02
N PRO A 258 16.83 23.46 -15.73
CA PRO A 258 17.60 24.19 -16.73
C PRO A 258 18.83 24.86 -16.10
N PHE A 259 19.87 25.04 -16.90
CA PHE A 259 21.02 25.81 -16.45
C PHE A 259 20.61 27.23 -16.07
N SER A 260 21.11 27.68 -14.92
CA SER A 260 20.99 29.09 -14.53
C SER A 260 22.03 29.95 -15.25
N GLU A 261 21.81 31.26 -15.34
CA GLU A 261 22.83 32.20 -15.84
C GLU A 261 24.18 32.01 -15.15
N LYS A 262 24.16 31.77 -13.83
CA LYS A 262 25.35 31.48 -13.02
C LYS A 262 26.12 30.23 -13.47
N GLN A 263 25.47 29.29 -14.15
CA GLN A 263 26.12 28.12 -14.72
C GLN A 263 26.63 28.41 -16.12
N PHE A 264 25.86 29.11 -16.94
CA PHE A 264 26.30 29.54 -18.27
C PHE A 264 27.60 30.36 -18.21
N VAL A 265 27.74 31.28 -17.25
CA VAL A 265 28.96 32.10 -17.10
C VAL A 265 30.21 31.30 -16.71
N LYS A 266 30.09 30.04 -16.30
CA LYS A 266 31.25 29.18 -15.99
C LYS A 266 31.91 28.59 -17.23
N TYR A 267 31.26 28.65 -18.39
CA TYR A 267 31.78 28.19 -19.67
C TYR A 267 32.45 29.37 -20.40
N THR A 268 33.65 29.70 -19.95
CA THR A 268 34.39 30.91 -20.38
C THR A 268 35.27 30.68 -21.61
N GLY A 269 35.66 29.43 -21.89
CA GLY A 269 36.44 29.10 -23.08
C GLY A 269 35.57 29.15 -24.32
N ILE A 270 36.13 29.59 -25.44
CA ILE A 270 35.47 29.58 -26.76
C ILE A 270 36.44 28.92 -27.73
N ASP A 271 35.98 27.90 -28.46
CA ASP A 271 36.80 27.24 -29.46
C ASP A 271 36.74 27.94 -30.84
N LYS A 272 37.48 27.40 -31.81
CA LYS A 272 37.54 27.93 -33.19
C LYS A 272 36.19 27.94 -33.93
N HIS A 273 35.20 27.21 -33.44
CA HIS A 273 33.85 27.14 -34.00
C HIS A 273 32.84 27.99 -33.22
N GLY A 274 33.30 28.74 -32.21
CA GLY A 274 32.44 29.57 -31.37
C GLY A 274 31.74 28.79 -30.24
N LEU A 275 32.05 27.50 -30.05
CA LEU A 275 31.43 26.70 -28.99
C LEU A 275 32.05 27.02 -27.64
N ARG A 276 31.19 27.30 -26.66
CA ARG A 276 31.62 27.58 -25.29
C ARG A 276 32.04 26.31 -24.57
N TYR A 277 33.10 26.36 -23.78
CA TYR A 277 33.56 25.25 -22.96
C TYR A 277 34.06 25.71 -21.59
N LYS A 278 34.07 24.78 -20.64
CA LYS A 278 34.72 24.92 -19.35
C LYS A 278 35.89 23.95 -19.25
N GLU A 279 37.06 24.45 -18.86
CA GLU A 279 38.23 23.62 -18.58
C GLU A 279 38.22 23.12 -17.14
N TYR A 280 38.63 21.86 -17.00
CA TYR A 280 38.87 21.23 -15.73
C TYR A 280 40.27 20.64 -15.74
N ARG A 281 41.00 20.86 -14.66
CA ARG A 281 42.37 20.38 -14.49
C ARG A 281 42.37 19.29 -13.43
N HIS A 282 42.74 18.07 -13.82
CA HIS A 282 42.95 16.96 -12.89
C HIS A 282 44.27 17.12 -12.14
N LYS A 283 44.37 16.42 -10.99
CA LYS A 283 45.57 16.41 -10.14
C LYS A 283 46.82 15.88 -10.85
N ASP A 284 46.65 15.08 -11.90
CA ASP A 284 47.73 14.54 -12.74
C ASP A 284 48.18 15.52 -13.85
N GLY A 285 47.65 16.74 -13.86
CA GLY A 285 47.96 17.77 -14.86
C GLY A 285 47.14 17.68 -16.15
N LYS A 286 46.32 16.64 -16.35
CA LYS A 286 45.46 16.55 -17.53
C LYS A 286 44.37 17.61 -17.50
N VAL A 287 44.16 18.23 -18.66
CA VAL A 287 43.09 19.22 -18.86
C VAL A 287 42.02 18.58 -19.75
N TYR A 288 40.77 18.62 -19.29
CA TYR A 288 39.61 18.22 -20.08
C TYR A 288 38.68 19.42 -20.27
N ARG A 289 38.10 19.52 -21.47
CA ARG A 289 37.13 20.55 -21.83
C ARG A 289 35.73 19.94 -21.83
N LYS A 290 34.82 20.52 -21.03
CA LYS A 290 33.39 20.23 -21.15
C LYS A 290 32.74 21.32 -22.00
N TYR A 291 32.21 20.95 -23.15
CA TYR A 291 31.49 21.88 -24.03
C TYR A 291 30.08 22.14 -23.52
N LEU A 292 29.59 23.36 -23.74
CA LEU A 292 28.21 23.75 -23.47
C LEU A 292 27.35 23.36 -24.67
N HIS A 293 26.26 22.66 -24.40
CA HIS A 293 25.22 22.36 -25.39
C HIS A 293 23.94 23.11 -25.04
N ASP A 294 23.08 23.33 -26.05
CA ASP A 294 21.84 24.10 -25.91
C ASP A 294 20.80 23.39 -25.02
N ASP A 295 20.92 22.08 -24.85
CA ASP A 295 20.05 21.22 -24.04
C ASP A 295 20.65 20.86 -22.67
N GLU A 296 21.67 21.59 -22.21
CA GLU A 296 22.29 21.33 -20.91
C GLU A 296 21.31 21.57 -19.74
N VAL A 297 21.11 20.51 -18.98
CA VAL A 297 20.24 20.45 -17.79
C VAL A 297 21.00 19.80 -16.64
N LEU A 298 20.60 20.11 -15.42
CA LEU A 298 21.18 19.51 -14.21
C LEU A 298 20.26 18.45 -13.61
N PRO A 299 20.84 17.37 -13.06
CA PRO A 299 20.13 16.51 -12.13
C PRO A 299 19.52 17.32 -10.97
N LEU A 300 18.31 16.96 -10.58
CA LEU A 300 17.64 17.56 -9.43
C LEU A 300 18.19 16.95 -8.14
N ASN A 301 18.35 17.78 -7.10
CA ASN A 301 18.73 17.31 -5.76
C ASN A 301 17.53 16.68 -5.02
N ASP A 302 17.79 15.98 -3.93
CA ASP A 302 16.78 15.38 -3.05
C ASP A 302 16.24 16.33 -1.96
N VAL A 303 16.75 17.57 -1.88
CA VAL A 303 16.15 18.65 -1.09
C VAL A 303 15.30 19.53 -2.01
N TRP A 304 13.98 19.40 -1.92
CA TRP A 304 13.03 20.11 -2.77
C TRP A 304 12.47 21.32 -2.04
N THR A 305 12.79 22.52 -2.54
CA THR A 305 12.37 23.80 -1.95
C THR A 305 11.42 24.60 -2.84
N ASP A 306 11.16 24.10 -4.05
CA ASP A 306 10.46 24.82 -5.12
C ASP A 306 8.99 24.42 -5.26
N ILE A 307 8.57 23.35 -4.57
CA ILE A 307 7.17 22.92 -4.54
C ILE A 307 6.52 23.45 -3.26
N SER A 308 5.48 24.27 -3.41
CA SER A 308 4.72 24.80 -2.28
C SER A 308 3.58 23.86 -1.86
N ILE A 309 3.21 23.91 -0.58
CA ILE A 309 1.97 23.28 -0.09
C ILE A 309 0.73 24.00 -0.65
N ILE A 310 -0.42 23.32 -0.65
CA ILE A 310 -1.69 23.95 -1.01
C ILE A 310 -2.13 24.87 0.14
N GLN A 311 -1.93 26.18 -0.04
CA GLN A 311 -2.27 27.20 0.96
C GLN A 311 -3.72 27.68 0.87
N SER A 312 -4.31 27.67 -0.33
CA SER A 312 -5.68 28.17 -0.55
C SER A 312 -6.73 27.14 -0.14
N HIS A 313 -7.67 27.57 0.72
CA HIS A 313 -8.85 26.76 1.07
C HIS A 313 -9.74 26.48 -0.14
N ALA A 314 -9.78 27.38 -1.13
CA ALA A 314 -10.57 27.19 -2.35
C ALA A 314 -10.00 26.11 -3.28
N GLU A 315 -8.68 25.87 -3.21
CA GLU A 315 -8.00 24.82 -3.99
C GLU A 315 -7.95 23.47 -3.25
N ARG A 316 -8.27 23.46 -1.96
CA ARG A 316 -8.27 22.28 -1.10
C ARG A 316 -9.65 21.62 -1.10
N VAL A 317 -9.78 20.55 -1.87
CA VAL A 317 -11.03 19.75 -1.98
C VAL A 317 -11.06 18.64 -0.92
N TYR A 318 -9.94 18.34 -0.28
CA TYR A 318 -9.80 17.31 0.75
C TYR A 318 -8.76 17.73 1.81
N PRO A 319 -8.94 17.39 3.12
CA PRO A 319 -8.08 17.89 4.20
C PRO A 319 -6.57 17.66 4.02
N THR A 320 -6.18 16.50 3.48
CA THR A 320 -4.78 16.07 3.32
C THR A 320 -4.30 16.08 1.86
N GLN A 321 -4.94 16.87 0.99
CA GLN A 321 -4.60 16.91 -0.44
C GLN A 321 -3.15 17.37 -0.69
N LYS A 322 -2.38 16.54 -1.40
CA LYS A 322 -1.03 16.88 -1.88
C LYS A 322 -1.07 17.70 -3.19
N PRO A 323 -0.11 18.60 -3.42
CA PRO A 323 -0.04 19.41 -4.64
C PRO A 323 0.34 18.56 -5.86
N GLU A 324 -0.28 18.83 -7.02
CA GLU A 324 0.00 18.07 -8.25
C GLU A 324 1.47 18.15 -8.68
N ALA A 325 2.15 19.27 -8.45
CA ALA A 325 3.57 19.45 -8.78
C ALA A 325 4.49 18.42 -8.10
N LEU A 326 4.16 18.01 -6.86
CA LEU A 326 4.90 16.98 -6.13
C LEU A 326 4.79 15.63 -6.83
N LEU A 327 3.56 15.21 -7.12
CA LEU A 327 3.31 13.94 -7.78
C LEU A 327 3.77 13.95 -9.24
N ASN A 328 3.75 15.12 -9.91
CA ASN A 328 4.23 15.26 -11.29
C ASN A 328 5.72 14.92 -11.37
N ARG A 329 6.51 15.46 -10.45
CA ARG A 329 7.94 15.17 -10.34
C ARG A 329 8.19 13.67 -10.09
N ILE A 330 7.52 13.09 -9.10
CA ILE A 330 7.70 11.67 -8.73
C ILE A 330 7.31 10.75 -9.89
N ILE A 331 6.15 10.99 -10.53
CA ILE A 331 5.64 10.12 -11.59
C ILE A 331 6.48 10.25 -12.87
N LYS A 332 6.93 11.45 -13.24
CA LYS A 332 7.85 11.63 -14.39
C LYS A 332 9.18 10.93 -14.15
N ALA A 333 9.73 11.05 -12.95
CA ALA A 333 11.00 10.42 -12.60
C ALA A 333 10.93 8.89 -12.69
N SER A 334 9.88 8.26 -12.17
CA SER A 334 9.92 6.83 -11.87
C SER A 334 8.88 6.00 -12.63
N SER A 335 8.37 6.53 -13.74
CA SER A 335 7.49 5.81 -14.67
C SER A 335 7.50 6.44 -16.06
N ASN A 336 7.19 5.63 -17.07
CA ASN A 336 6.97 6.00 -18.45
C ASN A 336 5.48 6.08 -18.80
N PRO A 337 5.09 6.76 -19.89
CA PRO A 337 3.72 6.69 -20.39
C PRO A 337 3.23 5.24 -20.53
N SER A 338 1.95 5.00 -20.22
CA SER A 338 1.30 3.68 -20.16
C SER A 338 1.68 2.75 -18.99
N ASP A 339 2.66 3.13 -18.16
CA ASP A 339 2.98 2.38 -16.95
C ASP A 339 1.86 2.42 -15.93
N LEU A 340 1.85 1.42 -15.06
CA LEU A 340 0.86 1.28 -14.01
C LEU A 340 1.35 1.91 -12.70
N VAL A 341 0.65 2.95 -12.27
CA VAL A 341 0.89 3.71 -11.03
C VAL A 341 -0.16 3.35 -9.98
N MET A 342 0.23 3.16 -8.73
CA MET A 342 -0.69 2.79 -7.65
C MET A 342 -0.55 3.69 -6.43
N ASP A 343 -1.68 4.00 -5.81
CA ASP A 343 -1.77 4.59 -4.48
C ASP A 343 -2.84 3.85 -3.68
N CYS A 344 -2.43 3.18 -2.60
CA CYS A 344 -3.35 2.45 -1.72
C CYS A 344 -3.82 3.27 -0.51
N PHE A 345 -3.47 4.56 -0.48
CA PHE A 345 -3.94 5.58 0.46
C PHE A 345 -4.39 6.82 -0.32
N ALA A 346 -5.19 6.60 -1.37
CA ALA A 346 -5.36 7.56 -2.45
C ALA A 346 -5.99 8.90 -2.02
N GLY A 347 -6.81 8.91 -0.97
CA GLY A 347 -7.40 10.11 -0.39
C GLY A 347 -8.14 10.95 -1.43
N SER A 348 -7.61 12.12 -1.74
CA SER A 348 -8.21 13.01 -2.75
C SER A 348 -8.01 12.55 -4.21
N GLY A 349 -7.11 11.60 -4.45
CA GLY A 349 -6.72 11.08 -5.75
C GLY A 349 -5.79 12.00 -6.54
N THR A 350 -4.82 12.64 -5.87
CA THR A 350 -3.83 13.49 -6.56
C THR A 350 -2.94 12.62 -7.44
N THR A 351 -2.48 11.47 -6.92
CA THR A 351 -1.67 10.50 -7.66
C THR A 351 -2.35 10.05 -8.94
N GLN A 352 -3.63 9.66 -8.87
CA GLN A 352 -4.41 9.21 -10.03
C GLN A 352 -4.61 10.33 -11.05
N ALA A 353 -4.95 11.55 -10.60
CA ALA A 353 -5.15 12.67 -11.51
C ALA A 353 -3.86 13.06 -12.25
N VAL A 354 -2.72 13.05 -11.57
CA VAL A 354 -1.44 13.35 -12.21
C VAL A 354 -0.99 12.20 -13.13
N ALA A 355 -1.13 10.94 -12.71
CA ALA A 355 -0.86 9.78 -13.56
C ALA A 355 -1.70 9.84 -14.85
N GLU A 356 -2.99 10.14 -14.74
CA GLU A 356 -3.91 10.32 -15.86
C GLU A 356 -3.45 11.43 -16.81
N LYS A 357 -3.11 12.62 -16.29
CA LYS A 357 -2.62 13.76 -17.09
C LYS A 357 -1.31 13.46 -17.81
N LEU A 358 -0.48 12.62 -17.22
CA LEU A 358 0.78 12.15 -17.78
C LEU A 358 0.61 10.93 -18.70
N GLY A 359 -0.61 10.42 -18.91
CA GLY A 359 -0.85 9.26 -19.78
C GLY A 359 -0.40 7.93 -19.18
N ARG A 360 -0.39 7.80 -17.85
CA ARG A 360 -0.15 6.54 -17.13
C ARG A 360 -1.48 5.88 -16.77
N ARG A 361 -1.46 4.56 -16.64
CA ARG A 361 -2.57 3.77 -16.09
C ARG A 361 -2.49 3.81 -14.57
N TRP A 362 -3.61 3.71 -13.88
CA TRP A 362 -3.60 3.84 -12.43
C TRP A 362 -4.58 2.93 -11.67
N ILE A 363 -4.19 2.66 -10.42
CA ILE A 363 -5.00 2.02 -9.39
C ILE A 363 -5.05 2.96 -8.18
N GLY A 364 -6.24 3.29 -7.70
CA GLY A 364 -6.46 4.06 -6.48
C GLY A 364 -7.31 3.27 -5.50
N VAL A 365 -6.85 3.11 -4.26
CA VAL A 365 -7.58 2.43 -3.20
C VAL A 365 -7.78 3.37 -2.02
N ASP A 366 -8.99 3.40 -1.47
CA ASP A 366 -9.27 4.12 -0.23
C ASP A 366 -10.46 3.48 0.52
N CYS A 367 -10.41 3.51 1.85
CA CYS A 367 -11.48 3.01 2.72
C CYS A 367 -12.51 4.09 3.08
N GLY A 368 -12.28 5.35 2.71
CA GLY A 368 -13.14 6.49 2.97
C GLY A 368 -14.10 6.77 1.81
N LYS A 369 -15.40 6.67 2.07
CA LYS A 369 -16.43 6.97 1.05
C LYS A 369 -16.31 8.41 0.48
N LEU A 370 -15.94 9.37 1.34
CA LEU A 370 -15.68 10.76 0.91
C LEU A 370 -14.47 10.88 -0.02
N ALA A 371 -13.41 10.10 0.23
CA ALA A 371 -12.23 10.04 -0.64
C ALA A 371 -12.65 9.50 -2.02
N ILE A 372 -13.38 8.39 -2.05
CA ILE A 372 -13.91 7.78 -3.28
C ILE A 372 -14.80 8.76 -4.09
N TYR A 373 -15.72 9.49 -3.44
CA TYR A 373 -16.52 10.50 -4.13
C TYR A 373 -15.68 11.69 -4.64
N THR A 374 -14.72 12.14 -3.83
CA THR A 374 -13.80 13.22 -4.22
C THR A 374 -12.99 12.83 -5.45
N MET A 375 -12.44 11.61 -5.48
CA MET A 375 -11.69 11.06 -6.62
C MET A 375 -12.55 10.96 -7.87
N GLN A 376 -13.76 10.39 -7.77
CA GLN A 376 -14.68 10.30 -8.90
C GLN A 376 -14.97 11.69 -9.49
N LYS A 377 -15.33 12.66 -8.64
CA LYS A 377 -15.60 14.03 -9.08
C LYS A 377 -14.38 14.68 -9.71
N ARG A 378 -13.18 14.51 -9.14
CA ARG A 378 -11.93 15.05 -9.69
C ARG A 378 -11.64 14.48 -11.07
N LEU A 379 -11.69 13.16 -11.23
CA LEU A 379 -11.39 12.47 -12.48
C LEU A 379 -12.41 12.79 -13.57
N LEU A 380 -13.71 12.79 -13.24
CA LEU A 380 -14.76 13.09 -14.21
C LEU A 380 -14.71 14.53 -14.75
N ASN A 381 -14.15 15.46 -13.96
CA ASN A 381 -13.96 16.87 -14.32
C ASN A 381 -12.51 17.20 -14.69
N ILE A 382 -11.65 16.21 -14.94
CA ILE A 382 -10.22 16.44 -15.14
C ILE A 382 -9.91 17.36 -16.33
N ALA A 383 -10.74 17.34 -17.38
CA ALA A 383 -10.61 18.21 -18.54
C ALA A 383 -10.66 19.71 -18.17
N GLU A 384 -11.44 20.05 -17.14
CA GLU A 384 -11.61 21.43 -16.66
C GLU A 384 -10.54 21.83 -15.64
N SER A 385 -9.70 20.89 -15.19
CA SER A 385 -8.63 21.15 -14.25
C SER A 385 -7.44 21.85 -14.92
N LYS A 386 -6.54 22.42 -14.12
CA LYS A 386 -5.31 23.08 -14.61
C LYS A 386 -4.41 22.06 -15.31
N ASP A 387 -3.76 22.49 -16.38
CA ASP A 387 -2.69 21.73 -17.03
C ASP A 387 -1.44 21.65 -16.11
N LEU A 388 -0.69 20.53 -16.21
CA LEU A 388 0.48 20.29 -15.35
C LEU A 388 1.66 21.20 -15.67
N GLU A 389 1.87 21.51 -16.95
CA GLU A 389 3.03 22.28 -17.41
C GLU A 389 2.67 23.78 -17.49
N ASN A 390 1.42 24.12 -17.83
CA ASN A 390 0.94 25.50 -17.84
C ASN A 390 -0.34 25.69 -17.01
N PRO A 391 -0.23 26.08 -15.73
CA PRO A 391 -1.38 26.27 -14.83
C PRO A 391 -2.39 27.33 -15.27
N LYS A 392 -2.07 28.18 -16.27
CA LYS A 392 -2.99 29.15 -16.86
C LYS A 392 -3.93 28.54 -17.90
N LYS A 393 -3.65 27.31 -18.35
CA LYS A 393 -4.46 26.56 -19.31
C LYS A 393 -5.23 25.44 -18.61
N LYS A 394 -6.35 25.05 -19.21
CA LYS A 394 -7.05 23.83 -18.85
C LYS A 394 -6.34 22.62 -19.46
N TYR A 395 -6.39 21.48 -18.78
CA TYR A 395 -5.87 20.21 -19.29
C TYR A 395 -6.59 19.77 -20.58
N GLY A 396 -7.89 20.02 -20.67
CA GLY A 396 -8.68 19.91 -21.91
C GLY A 396 -8.97 18.49 -22.40
N LYS A 397 -8.32 17.45 -21.85
CA LYS A 397 -8.58 16.04 -22.21
C LYS A 397 -9.50 15.38 -21.19
N GLN A 398 -10.44 14.58 -21.68
CA GLN A 398 -11.29 13.73 -20.82
C GLN A 398 -10.45 12.62 -20.18
N CYS A 399 -10.89 12.12 -19.02
CA CYS A 399 -10.27 10.95 -18.42
C CYS A 399 -10.53 9.69 -19.27
N GLN A 400 -9.56 8.80 -19.28
CA GLN A 400 -9.67 7.43 -19.79
C GLN A 400 -10.72 6.65 -18.98
N PRO A 401 -11.28 5.56 -19.55
CA PRO A 401 -12.23 4.73 -18.84
C PRO A 401 -11.67 4.22 -17.52
N PHE A 402 -12.43 4.40 -16.44
CA PHE A 402 -12.09 3.85 -15.13
C PHE A 402 -13.30 3.15 -14.51
N THR A 403 -13.04 2.06 -13.79
CA THR A 403 -14.06 1.24 -13.14
C THR A 403 -13.97 1.43 -11.64
N LEU A 404 -15.12 1.76 -11.03
CA LEU A 404 -15.31 1.73 -9.58
C LEU A 404 -15.60 0.29 -9.15
N TYR A 405 -14.82 -0.18 -8.19
CA TYR A 405 -14.98 -1.46 -7.53
C TYR A 405 -15.25 -1.27 -6.05
N ASN A 406 -16.02 -2.18 -5.48
CA ASN A 406 -16.09 -2.43 -4.04
C ASN A 406 -15.27 -3.66 -3.70
N ALA A 407 -14.53 -3.62 -2.60
CA ALA A 407 -13.71 -4.72 -2.12
C ALA A 407 -14.09 -5.05 -0.68
N GLY A 408 -14.55 -6.29 -0.44
CA GLY A 408 -14.99 -6.74 0.89
C GLY A 408 -16.23 -6.01 1.43
N LEU A 409 -16.89 -5.20 0.59
CA LEU A 409 -18.11 -4.47 0.91
C LEU A 409 -19.28 -5.18 0.24
N TYR A 410 -20.01 -5.93 1.05
CA TYR A 410 -21.16 -6.70 0.61
C TYR A 410 -22.43 -5.92 0.89
N ASP A 411 -23.34 -5.87 -0.09
CA ASP A 411 -24.65 -5.25 0.08
C ASP A 411 -25.38 -5.91 1.25
N TYR A 412 -25.61 -5.15 2.32
CA TYR A 412 -26.29 -5.63 3.52
C TYR A 412 -27.67 -6.20 3.19
N LYS A 413 -28.40 -5.58 2.26
CA LYS A 413 -29.73 -6.03 1.88
C LYS A 413 -29.64 -7.41 1.23
N MET A 414 -28.70 -7.59 0.30
CA MET A 414 -28.47 -8.88 -0.33
C MET A 414 -28.05 -9.95 0.70
N ILE A 415 -27.10 -9.66 1.60
CA ILE A 415 -26.68 -10.62 2.63
C ILE A 415 -27.84 -10.97 3.57
N LYS A 416 -28.62 -9.97 3.99
CA LYS A 416 -29.74 -10.17 4.92
C LYS A 416 -30.82 -11.06 4.33
N GLU A 417 -31.03 -10.97 3.01
CA GLU A 417 -32.01 -11.74 2.23
C GLU A 417 -31.51 -13.14 1.82
N LEU A 418 -30.21 -13.45 1.97
CA LEU A 418 -29.70 -14.79 1.67
C LEU A 418 -30.39 -15.86 2.53
N PRO A 419 -30.77 -17.03 1.98
CA PRO A 419 -31.15 -18.19 2.79
C PRO A 419 -30.04 -18.56 3.79
N TRP A 420 -30.40 -19.03 4.99
CA TRP A 420 -29.46 -19.34 6.07
C TRP A 420 -28.23 -20.13 5.61
N GLU A 421 -28.44 -21.20 4.85
CA GLU A 421 -27.35 -22.06 4.36
C GLU A 421 -26.37 -21.30 3.44
N GLN A 422 -26.88 -20.38 2.62
CA GLN A 422 -26.05 -19.55 1.75
C GLN A 422 -25.33 -18.46 2.54
N TYR A 423 -26.00 -17.87 3.53
CA TYR A 423 -25.38 -16.90 4.44
C TYR A 423 -24.23 -17.54 5.24
N ARG A 424 -24.46 -18.75 5.76
CA ARG A 424 -23.47 -19.51 6.51
C ARG A 424 -22.27 -19.88 5.64
N ASP A 425 -22.48 -20.46 4.46
CA ASP A 425 -21.41 -20.77 3.50
C ASP A 425 -20.62 -19.50 3.14
N PHE A 426 -21.32 -18.40 2.87
CA PHE A 426 -20.72 -17.09 2.65
C PHE A 426 -19.84 -16.65 3.82
N ALA A 427 -20.37 -16.70 5.05
CA ALA A 427 -19.67 -16.30 6.26
C ALA A 427 -18.40 -17.13 6.50
N LEU A 428 -18.50 -18.47 6.38
CA LEU A 428 -17.36 -19.37 6.53
C LEU A 428 -16.27 -19.10 5.49
N ARG A 429 -16.65 -18.94 4.21
CA ARG A 429 -15.70 -18.60 3.14
C ARG A 429 -15.06 -17.24 3.34
N LEU A 430 -15.82 -16.26 3.81
CA LEU A 430 -15.34 -14.91 4.14
C LEU A 430 -14.32 -14.91 5.28
N PHE A 431 -14.20 -15.97 6.07
CA PHE A 431 -13.15 -16.06 7.08
C PHE A 431 -12.29 -17.30 6.92
N GLN A 432 -12.29 -17.89 5.72
CA GLN A 432 -11.50 -19.08 5.38
C GLN A 432 -11.68 -20.24 6.37
N CYS A 433 -12.88 -20.35 6.95
CA CYS A 433 -13.21 -21.42 7.86
C CYS A 433 -13.51 -22.68 7.05
N ARG A 434 -13.01 -23.83 7.52
CA ARG A 434 -13.40 -25.13 6.98
C ARG A 434 -14.87 -25.38 7.36
N ASP A 435 -15.70 -25.62 6.36
CA ASP A 435 -17.09 -26.04 6.57
C ASP A 435 -17.10 -27.49 7.11
N ASP A 436 -17.31 -27.61 8.41
CA ASP A 436 -17.26 -28.88 9.13
C ASP A 436 -18.10 -28.74 10.41
N ARG A 437 -19.41 -28.94 10.25
CA ARG A 437 -20.36 -28.83 11.35
C ARG A 437 -20.04 -29.84 12.44
N HIS A 438 -20.04 -29.36 13.66
CA HIS A 438 -19.84 -30.20 14.83
C HIS A 438 -20.62 -29.63 16.00
N GLU A 439 -20.69 -30.38 17.09
CA GLU A 439 -21.41 -29.99 18.28
C GLU A 439 -20.49 -30.05 19.50
N ILE A 440 -20.54 -29.02 20.33
CA ILE A 440 -19.89 -29.02 21.64
C ILE A 440 -20.92 -28.58 22.66
N ALA A 441 -21.14 -29.42 23.69
CA ALA A 441 -22.09 -29.12 24.76
C ALA A 441 -23.51 -28.74 24.27
N ARG A 442 -24.01 -29.43 23.23
CA ARG A 442 -25.32 -29.15 22.59
C ARG A 442 -25.42 -27.81 21.86
N ILE A 443 -24.29 -27.14 21.64
CA ILE A 443 -24.19 -25.96 20.78
C ILE A 443 -23.68 -26.43 19.43
N GLU A 444 -24.50 -26.21 18.40
CA GLU A 444 -24.11 -26.42 17.01
C GLU A 444 -23.07 -25.36 16.60
N LEU A 445 -21.98 -25.82 16.02
CA LEU A 445 -20.87 -25.02 15.55
C LEU A 445 -20.70 -25.25 14.04
N ASP A 446 -20.27 -24.21 13.34
CA ASP A 446 -20.36 -24.15 11.88
C ASP A 446 -19.10 -24.61 11.17
N GLY A 447 -17.96 -24.64 11.84
CA GLY A 447 -16.70 -25.02 11.20
C GLY A 447 -15.48 -24.78 12.06
N TYR A 448 -14.31 -24.76 11.41
CA TYR A 448 -13.03 -24.52 12.08
C TYR A 448 -12.22 -23.44 11.37
N LEU A 449 -11.53 -22.61 12.16
CA LEU A 449 -10.47 -21.73 11.68
C LEU A 449 -9.14 -22.25 12.23
N GLY A 450 -8.32 -22.84 11.36
CA GLY A 450 -7.20 -23.66 11.79
C GLY A 450 -7.68 -24.88 12.59
N ALA A 451 -7.27 -24.98 13.85
CA ALA A 451 -7.71 -26.03 14.77
C ALA A 451 -8.83 -25.59 15.74
N ASP A 452 -9.23 -24.33 15.70
CA ASP A 452 -10.17 -23.74 16.66
C ASP A 452 -11.59 -23.69 16.09
N SER A 453 -12.59 -23.96 16.94
CA SER A 453 -14.00 -23.97 16.52
C SER A 453 -14.54 -22.58 16.16
N VAL A 454 -15.44 -22.56 15.20
CA VAL A 454 -16.11 -21.37 14.66
C VAL A 454 -17.63 -21.52 14.79
N MET A 455 -18.29 -20.46 15.27
CA MET A 455 -19.74 -20.31 15.25
C MET A 455 -20.12 -19.14 14.35
N VAL A 456 -21.07 -19.34 13.44
CA VAL A 456 -21.70 -18.27 12.66
C VAL A 456 -22.94 -17.81 13.40
N PHE A 457 -22.97 -16.54 13.79
CA PHE A 457 -24.08 -15.95 14.51
C PHE A 457 -25.34 -15.91 13.65
N ASN A 458 -26.33 -16.74 14.00
CA ASN A 458 -27.59 -16.84 13.28
C ASN A 458 -28.57 -15.72 13.66
N TYR A 459 -28.34 -14.53 13.11
CA TYR A 459 -29.24 -13.37 13.29
C TYR A 459 -30.60 -13.56 12.61
N GLN A 460 -30.76 -14.50 11.66
CA GLN A 460 -32.05 -14.76 10.99
C GLN A 460 -33.00 -15.55 11.88
N LYS A 461 -32.48 -16.53 12.63
CA LYS A 461 -33.24 -17.29 13.63
C LYS A 461 -33.62 -16.42 14.83
N HIS A 462 -32.81 -15.40 15.12
CA HIS A 462 -33.02 -14.47 16.22
C HIS A 462 -32.90 -13.00 15.77
N PRO A 463 -33.94 -12.43 15.14
CA PRO A 463 -33.89 -11.10 14.50
C PRO A 463 -33.57 -9.95 15.46
N ASN A 464 -33.91 -10.12 16.74
CA ASN A 464 -33.65 -9.14 17.81
C ASN A 464 -32.43 -9.51 18.66
N ALA A 465 -31.76 -10.63 18.38
CA ALA A 465 -30.57 -11.00 19.11
C ALA A 465 -29.42 -10.11 18.67
N VAL A 466 -28.84 -9.47 19.67
CA VAL A 466 -27.61 -8.72 19.58
C VAL A 466 -26.54 -9.52 20.30
N MET A 467 -25.35 -9.55 19.73
CA MET A 467 -24.19 -10.11 20.39
C MET A 467 -23.58 -9.04 21.30
N ASP A 468 -23.98 -9.09 22.56
CA ASP A 468 -23.44 -8.30 23.64
C ASP A 468 -22.45 -9.12 24.49
N ARG A 469 -21.94 -8.51 25.57
CA ARG A 469 -21.06 -9.23 26.50
C ARG A 469 -21.81 -10.34 27.26
N GLY A 470 -23.13 -10.23 27.42
CA GLY A 470 -24.00 -11.22 28.05
C GLY A 470 -24.04 -12.52 27.24
N PHE A 471 -24.23 -12.42 25.94
CA PHE A 471 -24.18 -13.55 25.00
C PHE A 471 -22.87 -14.33 25.13
N ILE A 472 -21.72 -13.63 25.18
CA ILE A 472 -20.42 -14.29 25.35
C ILE A 472 -20.29 -14.93 26.75
N ASN A 473 -20.85 -14.30 27.79
CA ASN A 473 -20.87 -14.91 29.12
C ASN A 473 -21.68 -16.20 29.15
N ASP A 474 -22.84 -16.23 28.48
CA ASP A 474 -23.67 -17.42 28.43
C ASP A 474 -23.02 -18.52 27.60
N LEU A 475 -22.44 -18.16 26.45
CA LEU A 475 -21.65 -19.09 25.64
C LEU A 475 -20.49 -19.70 26.44
N TYR A 476 -19.81 -18.89 27.27
CA TYR A 476 -18.78 -19.35 28.18
C TYR A 476 -19.30 -20.33 29.24
N LYS A 477 -20.48 -20.09 29.84
CA LYS A 477 -21.09 -21.02 30.81
C LYS A 477 -21.40 -22.40 30.22
N TYR A 478 -21.72 -22.48 28.92
CA TYR A 478 -22.03 -23.76 28.29
C TYR A 478 -20.79 -24.50 27.78
N LEU A 479 -19.83 -23.76 27.21
CA LEU A 479 -18.64 -24.35 26.61
C LEU A 479 -17.52 -24.59 27.64
N GLU A 480 -17.35 -23.68 28.60
CA GLU A 480 -16.32 -23.70 29.65
C GLU A 480 -14.95 -24.20 29.13
N ASP A 481 -14.50 -25.34 29.64
CA ASP A 481 -13.20 -25.93 29.35
C ASP A 481 -13.17 -26.85 28.11
N LYS A 482 -14.30 -27.03 27.43
CA LYS A 482 -14.46 -27.96 26.29
C LYS A 482 -13.95 -27.39 24.97
N ILE A 483 -13.54 -26.14 24.96
CA ILE A 483 -12.97 -25.44 23.81
C ILE A 483 -11.52 -25.05 24.07
N GLY A 484 -10.78 -24.81 22.99
CA GLY A 484 -9.37 -24.41 23.04
C GLY A 484 -9.17 -23.01 23.62
N ARG A 485 -7.92 -22.53 23.56
CA ARG A 485 -7.56 -21.16 24.00
C ARG A 485 -8.18 -20.07 23.12
N ARG A 486 -8.66 -20.41 21.93
CA ARG A 486 -9.30 -19.50 21.00
C ARG A 486 -10.64 -20.09 20.57
N PHE A 487 -11.61 -19.21 20.39
CA PHE A 487 -12.92 -19.55 19.85
C PHE A 487 -13.38 -18.41 18.95
N PHE A 488 -13.90 -18.72 17.78
CA PHE A 488 -14.23 -17.70 16.78
C PHE A 488 -15.74 -17.60 16.58
N ILE A 489 -16.24 -16.37 16.55
CA ILE A 489 -17.64 -16.06 16.26
C ILE A 489 -17.68 -15.15 15.06
N ILE A 490 -18.26 -15.63 13.96
CA ILE A 490 -18.53 -14.81 12.79
C ILE A 490 -19.87 -14.15 12.99
N ALA A 491 -19.89 -12.82 13.04
CA ALA A 491 -21.12 -12.08 13.22
C ALA A 491 -21.14 -10.83 12.35
N PRO A 492 -22.31 -10.38 11.92
CA PRO A 492 -22.38 -9.09 11.26
C PRO A 492 -22.06 -7.91 12.20
N ALA A 493 -21.33 -6.90 11.72
CA ALA A 493 -20.80 -5.83 12.57
C ALA A 493 -21.86 -5.06 13.40
N ALA A 494 -23.01 -4.74 12.81
CA ALA A 494 -24.13 -4.05 13.47
C ALA A 494 -24.91 -4.93 14.45
N SER A 495 -24.69 -6.26 14.45
CA SER A 495 -25.22 -7.15 15.48
C SER A 495 -24.33 -7.19 16.72
N VAL A 496 -23.13 -6.59 16.70
CA VAL A 496 -22.16 -6.61 17.81
C VAL A 496 -22.23 -5.31 18.62
N GLN A 497 -22.43 -5.40 19.93
CA GLN A 497 -22.60 -4.22 20.82
C GLN A 497 -21.34 -3.79 21.57
N PHE A 498 -20.20 -4.39 21.27
CA PHE A 498 -18.92 -4.07 21.89
C PHE A 498 -17.84 -3.87 20.82
N LEU A 499 -16.83 -3.06 21.16
CA LEU A 499 -15.81 -2.61 20.21
C LEU A 499 -14.61 -3.55 20.14
N GLU A 500 -14.35 -4.32 21.20
CA GLU A 500 -13.21 -5.21 21.30
C GLU A 500 -13.29 -6.35 20.27
N ASP A 501 -12.17 -6.70 19.64
CA ASP A 501 -12.11 -7.79 18.66
C ASP A 501 -12.15 -9.17 19.32
N TYR A 502 -11.94 -9.23 20.64
CA TYR A 502 -12.15 -10.43 21.43
C TYR A 502 -12.57 -10.12 22.86
N ILE A 503 -13.21 -11.09 23.51
CA ILE A 503 -13.49 -11.07 24.94
C ILE A 503 -12.80 -12.27 25.58
N GLU A 504 -12.08 -12.04 26.67
CA GLU A 504 -11.39 -13.09 27.41
C GLU A 504 -12.26 -13.62 28.55
N LYS A 505 -12.42 -14.95 28.62
CA LYS A 505 -13.16 -15.66 29.68
C LYS A 505 -12.41 -16.94 30.04
N GLY A 506 -12.02 -17.06 31.31
CA GLY A 506 -11.20 -18.18 31.76
C GLY A 506 -9.89 -18.24 30.98
N LYS A 507 -9.59 -19.40 30.38
CA LYS A 507 -8.40 -19.63 29.53
C LYS A 507 -8.61 -19.31 28.05
N THR A 508 -9.81 -18.85 27.68
CA THR A 508 -10.26 -18.78 26.28
C THR A 508 -10.51 -17.34 25.84
N LYS A 509 -10.01 -17.00 24.64
CA LYS A 509 -10.32 -15.76 23.94
C LYS A 509 -11.39 -16.01 22.88
N TYR A 510 -12.53 -15.34 23.03
CA TYR A 510 -13.64 -15.35 22.09
C TYR A 510 -13.45 -14.22 21.08
N PHE A 511 -12.89 -14.55 19.91
CA PHE A 511 -12.66 -13.61 18.82
C PHE A 511 -13.94 -13.38 18.02
N VAL A 512 -14.23 -12.13 17.71
CA VAL A 512 -15.38 -11.74 16.89
C VAL A 512 -14.92 -11.32 15.52
N LEU A 513 -15.21 -12.17 14.54
CA LEU A 513 -14.97 -11.93 13.13
C LEU A 513 -16.16 -11.16 12.54
N ARG A 514 -16.04 -9.83 12.53
CA ARG A 514 -17.12 -8.95 12.10
C ARG A 514 -17.23 -8.94 10.58
N ILE A 515 -18.36 -9.38 10.03
CA ILE A 515 -18.70 -9.11 8.63
C ILE A 515 -18.96 -7.62 8.51
N PRO A 516 -18.10 -6.85 7.82
CA PRO A 516 -18.26 -5.41 7.72
C PRO A 516 -19.53 -5.11 6.92
N TYR A 517 -20.43 -4.35 7.53
CA TYR A 517 -21.55 -3.79 6.79
C TYR A 517 -21.05 -2.57 6.03
N SER A 518 -21.01 -2.68 4.70
CA SER A 518 -20.95 -1.48 3.88
C SER A 518 -22.16 -0.63 4.25
N ILE A 519 -21.93 0.60 4.71
CA ILE A 519 -22.96 1.51 5.24
C ILE A 519 -24.12 1.63 4.23
N ILE A 520 -25.18 0.88 4.52
CA ILE A 520 -26.58 1.27 4.61
C ILE A 520 -27.12 2.14 3.45
N GLU A 521 -27.97 1.55 2.62
CA GLU A 521 -29.08 2.25 1.93
C GLU A 521 -30.12 2.74 2.97
N GLU A 522 -29.78 3.76 3.75
CA GLU A 522 -30.74 4.47 4.63
C GLU A 522 -30.39 5.96 4.67
N ILE A 523 -29.95 6.48 3.53
CA ILE A 523 -30.01 7.91 3.21
C ILE A 523 -30.99 8.18 2.06
N HIS A 524 -31.43 7.14 1.32
CA HIS A 524 -32.47 7.29 0.29
C HIS A 524 -33.92 7.26 0.83
N ASN A 525 -34.13 7.02 2.13
CA ASN A 525 -35.46 7.13 2.77
C ASN A 525 -35.65 8.38 3.64
N ARG A 526 -34.65 9.27 3.73
CA ARG A 526 -34.87 10.63 4.25
C ARG A 526 -34.67 11.60 3.11
N GLY A 527 -35.79 12.02 2.52
CA GLY A 527 -35.81 13.12 1.57
C GLY A 527 -35.00 14.29 2.13
N PHE A 528 -34.09 14.81 1.32
CA PHE A 528 -33.34 16.02 1.62
C PHE A 528 -34.32 17.17 1.88
N THR A 529 -34.60 17.48 3.14
CA THR A 529 -35.04 18.82 3.50
C THR A 529 -33.81 19.71 3.47
N LYS A 530 -33.83 20.68 2.54
CA LYS A 530 -32.86 21.78 2.46
C LYS A 530 -32.71 22.39 3.85
N ILE A 531 -31.51 22.33 4.42
CA ILE A 531 -31.11 23.26 5.47
C ILE A 531 -30.96 24.62 4.76
N LYS A 532 -31.82 25.57 5.13
CA LYS A 532 -31.78 26.97 4.67
C LYS A 532 -30.56 27.70 5.23
#